data_AF-A0A7J5CAA4-F1
#
_entry.id   AF-A0A7J5CAA4-F1
#
_cell.length_a   1.000
_cell.length_b   1.000
_cell.length_c   1.000
_cell.angle_alpha   90.00
_cell.angle_beta   90.00
_cell.angle_gamma   90.00
#
_symmetry.space_group_name_H-M   'P 1'
#
loop_
_entity.id
_entity.type
_entity.pdbx_description
1 polymer ?
#
loop_
_entity_poly.entity_id
_entity_poly.type
_entity_poly.pdbx_seq_one_letter_code
_entity_poly.pdbx_strand_id
1 'polypeptide(L)'
;MHVLFLSVGAVRRRAVVAESAQVVADGGTATVVVDRMAPWSRETFAAGVRVVELAALQRRMPAQRIEQAVLFKAPRKILRTVGRGPLRGVSKRAERAYQTRFADRAHRAFLRLRGDTRAKLIARVGAQPRADVLVVTDPVAMPYAARLIGGSAAPAIPRVCFSYDYAGLTPEGQYRPDPDFVQGDNQ
;
A
#
# COMPACT_ATOMS: atom_id res chain seq x y z
N MET A 1 3.71 -19.12 -13.00
CA MET A 1 4.13 -17.71 -13.04
C MET A 1 3.44 -16.94 -11.92
N HIS A 2 4.13 -16.03 -11.24
CA HIS A 2 3.55 -15.15 -10.22
C HIS A 2 3.50 -13.69 -10.68
N VAL A 3 2.29 -13.13 -10.69
CA VAL A 3 2.02 -11.75 -11.11
C VAL A 3 1.59 -10.92 -9.90
N LEU A 4 2.29 -9.80 -9.68
CA LEU A 4 1.98 -8.84 -8.63
C LEU A 4 1.32 -7.61 -9.23
N PHE A 5 0.05 -7.39 -8.91
CA PHE A 5 -0.67 -6.17 -9.26
C PHE A 5 -0.52 -5.13 -8.14
N LEU A 6 0.02 -3.96 -8.46
CA LEU A 6 0.02 -2.81 -7.56
C LEU A 6 -1.15 -1.90 -7.93
N SER A 7 -2.18 -1.88 -7.08
CA SER A 7 -3.38 -1.06 -7.25
C SER A 7 -3.67 -0.25 -5.98
N VAL A 8 -2.71 0.60 -5.63
CA VAL A 8 -2.75 1.42 -4.41
C VAL A 8 -3.81 2.52 -4.53
N GLY A 9 -3.96 3.11 -5.73
CA GLY A 9 -4.93 4.17 -6.00
C GLY A 9 -6.34 3.66 -6.34
N ALA A 10 -6.51 2.36 -6.61
CA ALA A 10 -7.79 1.75 -6.98
C ALA A 10 -8.49 2.42 -8.18
N VAL A 11 -7.71 2.91 -9.16
CA VAL A 11 -8.24 3.63 -10.34
C VAL A 11 -8.84 2.67 -11.37
N ARG A 12 -8.17 1.53 -11.64
CA ARG A 12 -8.54 0.56 -12.68
C ARG A 12 -9.15 -0.74 -12.13
N ARG A 13 -10.03 -0.65 -11.12
CA ARG A 13 -10.54 -1.82 -10.36
C ARG A 13 -11.03 -2.98 -11.22
N ARG A 14 -11.94 -2.71 -12.18
CA ARG A 14 -12.51 -3.74 -13.06
C ARG A 14 -11.43 -4.45 -13.90
N ALA A 15 -10.50 -3.68 -14.46
CA ALA A 15 -9.40 -4.24 -15.23
C ALA A 15 -8.50 -5.11 -14.35
N VAL A 16 -8.18 -4.66 -13.14
CA VAL A 16 -7.39 -5.47 -12.19
C VAL A 16 -8.07 -6.78 -11.84
N VAL A 17 -9.39 -6.78 -11.63
CA VAL A 17 -10.16 -8.01 -11.37
C VAL A 17 -10.12 -8.94 -12.57
N ALA A 18 -10.40 -8.42 -13.77
CA ALA A 18 -10.39 -9.22 -15.00
C ALA A 18 -9.01 -9.79 -15.32
N GLU A 19 -7.97 -8.95 -15.30
CA GLU A 19 -6.60 -9.34 -15.59
C GLU A 19 -6.07 -10.32 -14.55
N SER A 20 -6.32 -10.11 -13.25
CA SER A 20 -5.89 -11.05 -12.21
C SER A 20 -6.61 -12.39 -12.26
N ALA A 21 -7.88 -12.42 -12.67
CA ALA A 21 -8.60 -13.66 -12.94
C ALA A 21 -7.99 -14.40 -14.14
N GLN A 22 -7.61 -13.67 -15.20
CA GLN A 22 -6.94 -14.25 -16.36
C GLN A 22 -5.62 -14.93 -15.97
N VAL A 23 -4.79 -14.29 -15.12
CA VAL A 23 -3.55 -14.92 -14.63
C VAL A 23 -3.82 -16.28 -13.99
N VAL A 24 -4.88 -16.40 -13.18
CA VAL A 24 -5.24 -17.67 -12.54
C VAL A 24 -5.78 -18.68 -13.55
N ALA A 25 -6.58 -18.23 -14.51
CA ALA A 25 -7.07 -19.06 -15.61
C ALA A 25 -5.92 -19.64 -16.46
N ASP A 26 -4.85 -18.86 -16.66
CA ASP A 26 -3.63 -19.27 -17.35
C ASP A 26 -2.75 -20.24 -16.51
N GLY A 27 -3.20 -20.66 -15.32
CA GLY A 27 -2.45 -21.52 -14.41
C GLY A 27 -1.37 -20.78 -13.59
N GLY A 28 -1.41 -19.44 -13.59
CA GLY A 28 -0.54 -18.59 -12.79
C GLY A 28 -1.04 -18.36 -11.36
N THR A 29 -0.30 -17.54 -10.62
CA THR A 29 -0.68 -17.03 -9.31
C THR A 29 -0.75 -15.52 -9.37
N ALA A 30 -1.85 -14.93 -8.90
CA ALA A 30 -2.03 -13.48 -8.86
C ALA A 30 -2.06 -12.97 -7.41
N THR A 31 -1.24 -11.95 -7.12
CA THR A 31 -1.33 -11.19 -5.88
C THR A 31 -1.70 -9.75 -6.20
N VAL A 32 -2.77 -9.23 -5.59
CA VAL A 32 -3.25 -7.86 -5.77
C VAL A 32 -3.01 -7.07 -4.49
N VAL A 33 -2.16 -6.04 -4.55
CA VAL A 33 -1.85 -5.16 -3.44
C VAL A 33 -2.70 -3.90 -3.53
N VAL A 34 -3.48 -3.64 -2.49
CA VAL A 34 -4.39 -2.48 -2.39
C VAL A 34 -4.11 -1.69 -1.13
N ASP A 35 -4.36 -0.37 -1.13
CA ASP A 35 -4.23 0.42 0.11
C ASP A 35 -5.29 0.01 1.13
N ARG A 36 -6.55 -0.02 0.70
CA ARG A 36 -7.74 -0.35 1.50
C ARG A 36 -8.71 -1.20 0.71
N MET A 37 -9.48 -2.05 1.39
CA MET A 37 -10.52 -2.87 0.74
C MET A 37 -11.80 -2.10 0.40
N ALA A 38 -12.09 -0.96 1.06
CA ALA A 38 -13.35 -0.24 0.88
C ALA A 38 -13.68 0.14 -0.59
N PRO A 39 -12.72 0.63 -1.41
CA PRO A 39 -12.96 0.86 -2.83
C PRO A 39 -13.26 -0.42 -3.62
N TRP A 40 -12.89 -1.59 -3.14
CA TRP A 40 -13.06 -2.87 -3.85
C TRP A 40 -14.33 -3.61 -3.45
N SER A 41 -15.16 -3.00 -2.60
CA SER A 41 -16.36 -3.65 -2.02
C SER A 41 -17.42 -4.10 -3.04
N ARG A 42 -17.45 -3.50 -4.24
CA ARG A 42 -18.38 -3.86 -5.32
C ARG A 42 -17.79 -4.86 -6.32
N GLU A 43 -16.52 -5.22 -6.14
CA GLU A 43 -15.76 -6.03 -7.06
C GLU A 43 -15.54 -7.41 -6.45
N THR A 44 -15.61 -8.46 -7.27
CA THR A 44 -15.40 -9.84 -6.81
C THR A 44 -14.18 -10.42 -7.50
N PHE A 45 -13.14 -10.72 -6.73
CA PHE A 45 -11.95 -11.38 -7.24
C PHE A 45 -12.21 -12.88 -7.47
N ALA A 46 -11.63 -13.42 -8.53
CA ALA A 46 -11.71 -14.86 -8.82
C ALA A 46 -11.07 -15.70 -7.71
N ALA A 47 -11.54 -16.93 -7.55
CA ALA A 47 -10.94 -17.90 -6.65
C ALA A 47 -9.46 -18.11 -7.04
N GLY A 48 -8.56 -18.09 -6.07
CA GLY A 48 -7.11 -18.19 -6.30
C GLY A 48 -6.37 -16.86 -6.40
N VAL A 49 -7.07 -15.73 -6.55
CA VAL A 49 -6.45 -14.40 -6.47
C VAL A 49 -6.21 -14.01 -5.01
N ARG A 50 -4.96 -13.72 -4.65
CA ARG A 50 -4.59 -13.27 -3.31
C ARG A 50 -4.67 -11.75 -3.20
N VAL A 51 -5.62 -11.24 -2.43
CA VAL A 51 -5.73 -9.78 -2.16
C VAL A 51 -5.02 -9.43 -0.86
N VAL A 52 -4.13 -8.44 -0.91
CA VAL A 52 -3.34 -7.97 0.22
C VAL A 52 -3.64 -6.50 0.50
N GLU A 53 -4.30 -6.23 1.63
CA GLU A 53 -4.61 -4.89 2.09
C GLU A 53 -3.46 -4.31 2.94
N LEU A 54 -2.83 -3.24 2.44
CA LEU A 54 -1.72 -2.58 3.13
C LEU A 54 -2.16 -1.98 4.46
N ALA A 55 -3.33 -1.34 4.53
CA ALA A 55 -3.83 -0.77 5.78
C ALA A 55 -4.06 -1.85 6.86
N ALA A 56 -4.53 -3.04 6.47
CA ALA A 56 -4.69 -4.16 7.40
C ALA A 56 -3.34 -4.69 7.89
N LEU A 57 -2.35 -4.81 7.00
CA LEU A 57 -0.98 -5.19 7.36
C LEU A 57 -0.32 -4.17 8.31
N GLN A 58 -0.49 -2.88 8.05
CA GLN A 58 0.00 -1.82 8.93
C GLN A 58 -0.57 -1.92 10.35
N ARG A 59 -1.89 -2.11 10.46
CA ARG A 59 -2.58 -2.22 11.76
C ARG A 59 -2.10 -3.41 12.60
N ARG A 60 -1.59 -4.46 11.96
CA ARG A 60 -1.07 -5.66 12.62
C ARG A 60 0.37 -5.50 13.12
N MET A 61 1.08 -4.43 12.75
CA MET A 61 2.46 -4.22 13.17
C MET A 61 2.54 -3.80 14.66
N PRO A 62 3.31 -4.53 15.50
CA PRO A 62 3.40 -4.25 16.94
C PRO A 62 4.05 -2.89 17.24
N ALA A 63 4.92 -2.41 16.35
CA ALA A 63 5.55 -1.09 16.46
C ALA A 63 4.51 0.05 16.56
N GLN A 64 3.37 -0.03 15.87
CA GLN A 64 2.28 0.96 15.99
C GLN A 64 1.61 0.95 17.36
N ARG A 65 1.51 -0.22 18.01
CA ARG A 65 0.90 -0.35 19.34
C ARG A 65 1.79 0.22 20.43
N ILE A 66 3.10 -0.05 20.35
CA ILE A 66 4.10 0.48 21.28
C ILE A 66 4.19 2.01 21.12
N GLU A 67 4.19 2.51 19.88
CA GLU A 67 4.15 3.95 19.56
C GLU A 67 2.92 4.63 20.18
N GLN A 68 1.70 4.11 19.96
CA GLN A 68 0.48 4.70 20.55
C GLN A 68 0.49 4.66 22.08
N ALA A 69 1.05 3.60 22.66
CA ALA A 69 1.16 3.47 24.11
C ALA A 69 2.14 4.50 24.70
N VAL A 70 3.31 4.68 24.09
CA VAL A 70 4.36 5.57 24.60
C VAL A 70 4.07 7.04 24.28
N LEU A 71 3.70 7.38 23.03
CA LEU A 71 3.48 8.79 22.65
C LEU A 71 2.18 9.39 23.18
N PHE A 72 1.11 8.59 23.30
CA PHE A 72 -0.23 9.14 23.59
C PHE A 72 -0.83 8.66 24.92
N LYS A 73 -0.59 7.41 25.34
CA LYS A 73 -1.18 6.89 26.59
C LYS A 73 -0.33 7.19 27.83
N ALA A 74 0.99 7.14 27.73
CA ALA A 74 1.87 7.41 28.88
C ALA A 74 1.74 8.85 29.40
N PRO A 75 1.75 9.92 28.57
CA PRO A 75 1.60 11.28 29.07
C PRO A 75 0.23 11.51 29.71
N ARG A 76 -0.83 10.95 29.11
CA ARG A 76 -2.20 11.03 29.65
C ARG A 76 -2.33 10.34 30.99
N LYS A 77 -1.66 9.20 31.22
CA LYS A 77 -1.66 8.53 32.53
C LYS A 77 -0.93 9.38 33.57
N ILE A 78 0.27 9.86 33.26
CA ILE A 78 1.06 10.72 34.17
C ILE A 78 0.26 11.97 34.56
N LEU A 79 -0.39 12.63 33.59
CA LEU A 79 -1.26 13.78 33.84
C LEU A 79 -2.50 13.45 34.68
N ARG A 80 -3.06 12.25 34.55
CA ARG A 80 -4.22 11.81 35.37
C ARG A 80 -3.81 11.49 36.81
N THR A 81 -2.60 11.00 37.01
CA THR A 81 -2.04 10.69 38.33
C THR A 81 -1.62 11.98 39.06
N VAL A 82 -1.04 12.95 38.36
CA VAL A 82 -0.58 14.23 38.94
C VAL A 82 -1.71 15.29 39.00
N GLY A 83 -2.74 15.18 38.15
CA GLY A 83 -3.80 16.18 37.99
C GLY A 83 -5.03 16.03 38.89
N ARG A 84 -5.03 15.14 39.88
CA ARG A 84 -6.10 15.08 40.90
C ARG A 84 -5.78 16.06 42.03
N GLY A 85 -6.27 17.29 41.92
CA GLY A 85 -6.13 18.30 42.98
C GLY A 85 -6.12 19.75 42.49
N PRO A 86 -5.89 20.73 43.39
CA PRO A 86 -5.97 22.17 43.13
C PRO A 86 -5.00 22.72 42.06
N LEU A 87 -4.06 21.89 41.57
CA LEU A 87 -3.05 22.26 40.56
C LEU A 87 -3.52 22.08 39.10
N ARG A 88 -4.80 21.80 38.86
CA ARG A 88 -5.42 21.52 37.54
C ARG A 88 -5.25 22.65 36.51
N GLY A 89 -5.06 23.89 36.96
CA GLY A 89 -4.82 25.04 36.08
C GLY A 89 -3.39 25.08 35.52
N VAL A 90 -2.40 24.72 36.34
CA VAL A 90 -0.99 24.69 35.97
C VAL A 90 -0.70 23.52 35.03
N SER A 91 -1.35 22.37 35.27
CA SER A 91 -1.23 21.19 34.41
C SER A 91 -1.73 21.44 32.98
N LYS A 92 -2.79 22.23 32.78
CA LYS A 92 -3.28 22.58 31.44
C LYS A 92 -2.29 23.46 30.65
N ARG A 93 -1.59 24.40 31.30
CA ARG A 93 -0.54 25.20 30.64
C ARG A 93 0.67 24.36 30.30
N ALA A 94 1.09 23.47 31.21
CA ALA A 94 2.17 22.52 30.96
C ALA A 94 1.84 21.54 29.82
N GLU A 95 0.60 21.06 29.74
CA GLU A 95 0.12 20.19 28.67
C GLU A 95 0.15 20.88 27.30
N ARG A 96 -0.27 22.15 27.23
CA ARG A 96 -0.20 22.95 26.00
C ARG A 96 1.26 23.17 25.56
N ALA A 97 2.14 23.56 26.50
CA ALA A 97 3.56 23.76 26.21
C ALA A 97 4.28 22.47 25.78
N TYR A 98 3.91 21.33 26.38
CA TYR A 98 4.42 20.02 26.00
C TYR A 98 3.94 19.59 24.61
N GLN A 99 2.65 19.81 24.28
CA GLN A 99 2.14 19.55 22.93
C GLN A 99 2.91 20.36 21.88
N THR A 100 3.05 21.67 22.07
CA THR A 100 3.67 22.53 21.04
C THR A 100 5.17 22.29 20.88
N ARG A 101 5.90 21.97 21.96
CA ARG A 101 7.37 21.79 21.88
C ARG A 101 7.80 20.34 21.65
N PHE A 102 7.10 19.37 22.21
CA PHE A 102 7.50 17.97 22.17
C PHE A 102 6.68 17.16 21.19
N ALA A 103 5.36 17.33 21.12
CA ALA A 103 4.54 16.50 20.22
C ALA A 103 4.86 16.77 18.74
N ASP A 104 5.01 18.04 18.34
CA ASP A 104 5.33 18.38 16.94
C ASP A 104 6.75 17.98 16.54
N ARG A 105 7.70 18.04 17.48
CA ARG A 105 9.10 17.69 17.22
C ARG A 105 9.31 16.18 17.26
N ALA A 106 8.64 15.48 18.18
CA ALA A 106 8.57 14.03 18.22
C ALA A 106 7.83 13.50 17.00
N HIS A 107 6.70 14.10 16.59
CA HIS A 107 5.97 13.70 15.38
C HIS A 107 6.85 13.83 14.13
N ARG A 108 7.58 14.95 13.97
CA ARG A 108 8.53 15.14 12.86
C ARG A 108 9.73 14.19 12.91
N ALA A 109 10.34 14.01 14.08
CA ALA A 109 11.43 13.04 14.26
C ALA A 109 10.95 11.61 13.99
N PHE A 110 9.72 11.30 14.38
CA PHE A 110 9.10 10.00 14.17
C PHE A 110 8.81 9.76 12.68
N LEU A 111 8.24 10.73 11.96
CA LEU A 111 8.06 10.64 10.51
C LEU A 111 9.39 10.40 9.77
N ARG A 112 10.48 11.03 10.23
CA ARG A 112 11.84 10.79 9.69
C ARG A 112 12.39 9.41 10.02
N LEU A 113 12.23 8.93 11.26
CA LEU A 113 12.73 7.62 11.68
C LEU A 113 11.94 6.45 11.07
N ARG A 114 10.63 6.64 10.86
CA ARG A 114 9.73 5.59 10.38
C ARG A 114 10.10 5.12 8.97
N GLY A 115 10.63 6.02 8.16
CA GLY A 115 10.71 5.84 6.71
C GLY A 115 9.35 5.49 6.13
N ASP A 116 9.32 5.14 4.85
CA ASP A 116 8.09 4.79 4.18
C ASP A 116 7.67 3.34 4.52
N THR A 117 6.96 3.18 5.64
CA THR A 117 6.51 1.86 6.13
C THR A 117 5.64 1.14 5.10
N ARG A 118 4.91 1.89 4.26
CA ARG A 118 4.17 1.33 3.11
C ARG A 118 5.12 0.69 2.11
N ALA A 119 6.17 1.39 1.72
CA ALA A 119 7.17 0.84 0.81
C ALA A 119 7.83 -0.42 1.37
N LYS A 120 8.14 -0.47 2.68
CA LYS A 120 8.68 -1.68 3.33
C LYS A 120 7.69 -2.86 3.30
N LEU A 121 6.41 -2.59 3.53
CA LEU A 121 5.36 -3.61 3.46
C LEU A 121 5.17 -4.13 2.04
N ILE A 122 5.12 -3.24 1.05
CA ILE A 122 5.02 -3.59 -0.36
C ILE A 122 6.25 -4.41 -0.77
N ALA A 123 7.45 -4.03 -0.35
CA ALA A 123 8.68 -4.80 -0.56
C ALA A 123 8.60 -6.21 0.03
N ARG A 124 8.08 -6.33 1.27
CA ARG A 124 7.89 -7.63 1.91
C ARG A 124 6.87 -8.51 1.17
N VAL A 125 5.79 -7.92 0.66
CA VAL A 125 4.76 -8.64 -0.13
C VAL A 125 5.33 -9.06 -1.49
N GLY A 126 6.05 -8.18 -2.17
CA GLY A 126 6.68 -8.49 -3.46
C GLY A 126 7.83 -9.49 -3.39
N ALA A 127 8.41 -9.71 -2.20
CA ALA A 127 9.46 -10.68 -1.98
C ALA A 127 8.95 -12.13 -1.80
N GLN A 128 7.66 -12.35 -1.50
CA GLN A 128 7.13 -13.69 -1.14
C GLN A 128 5.68 -13.96 -1.61
N PRO A 129 5.48 -14.85 -2.61
CA PRO A 129 6.48 -15.39 -3.54
C PRO A 129 7.07 -14.28 -4.42
N ARG A 130 8.27 -14.48 -4.95
CA ARG A 130 8.90 -13.52 -5.87
C ARG A 130 7.99 -13.29 -7.08
N ALA A 131 7.75 -12.04 -7.45
CA ALA A 131 6.99 -11.74 -8.66
C ALA A 131 7.85 -11.91 -9.90
N ASP A 132 7.33 -12.59 -10.92
CA ASP A 132 7.93 -12.65 -12.26
C ASP A 132 7.53 -11.40 -13.07
N VAL A 133 6.29 -10.95 -12.87
CA VAL A 133 5.68 -9.78 -13.51
C VAL A 133 5.10 -8.84 -12.46
N LEU A 134 5.39 -7.55 -12.60
CA LEU A 134 4.86 -6.46 -11.81
C LEU A 134 3.93 -5.60 -12.66
N VAL A 135 2.63 -5.69 -12.41
CA VAL A 135 1.61 -4.88 -13.09
C VAL A 135 1.35 -3.62 -12.26
N VAL A 136 1.71 -2.45 -12.80
CA VAL A 136 1.48 -1.15 -12.16
C VAL A 136 0.21 -0.55 -12.72
N THR A 137 -0.85 -0.53 -11.92
CA THR A 137 -2.21 -0.27 -12.44
C THR A 137 -2.64 1.19 -12.31
N ASP A 138 -1.89 1.99 -11.54
CA ASP A 138 -2.16 3.40 -11.31
C ASP A 138 -0.88 4.21 -11.07
N PRO A 139 -0.88 5.53 -11.34
CA PRO A 139 0.30 6.39 -11.13
C PRO A 139 0.76 6.44 -9.67
N VAL A 140 -0.16 6.29 -8.71
CA VAL A 140 0.15 6.31 -7.26
C VAL A 140 1.00 5.09 -6.88
N ALA A 141 0.89 4.00 -7.63
CA ALA A 141 1.69 2.80 -7.47
C ALA A 141 3.14 2.92 -8.01
N MET A 142 3.43 3.86 -8.91
CA MET A 142 4.73 3.95 -9.59
C MET A 142 5.93 4.13 -8.65
N PRO A 143 5.91 5.01 -7.62
CA PRO A 143 7.04 5.14 -6.70
C PRO A 143 7.33 3.86 -5.91
N TYR A 144 6.29 3.06 -5.64
CA TYR A 144 6.44 1.77 -4.97
C TYR A 144 7.03 0.72 -5.91
N ALA A 145 6.59 0.70 -7.16
CA ALA A 145 7.17 -0.16 -8.20
C ALA A 145 8.66 0.15 -8.41
N ALA A 146 9.02 1.42 -8.56
CA ALA A 146 10.41 1.86 -8.71
C ALA A 146 11.31 1.38 -7.55
N ARG A 147 10.78 1.41 -6.31
CA ARG A 147 11.51 0.92 -5.13
C ARG A 147 11.61 -0.60 -5.07
N LEU A 148 10.59 -1.33 -5.52
CA LEU A 148 10.65 -2.79 -5.62
C LEU A 148 11.75 -3.23 -6.58
N ILE A 149 11.86 -2.55 -7.71
CA ILE A 149 12.84 -2.83 -8.75
C ILE A 149 14.24 -2.41 -8.27
N GLY A 150 14.39 -1.16 -7.82
CA GLY A 150 15.68 -0.60 -7.40
C GLY A 150 16.22 -1.13 -6.08
N GLY A 151 15.37 -1.76 -5.25
CA GLY A 151 15.76 -2.39 -3.99
C GLY A 151 16.04 -3.89 -4.09
N SER A 152 15.84 -4.51 -5.25
CA SER A 152 16.07 -5.94 -5.45
C SER A 152 17.55 -6.20 -5.73
N ALA A 153 18.28 -6.69 -4.72
CA ALA A 153 19.65 -7.20 -4.88
C ALA A 153 19.71 -8.58 -5.60
N ALA A 154 18.59 -9.05 -6.15
CA ALA A 154 18.47 -10.36 -6.77
C ALA A 154 18.82 -10.31 -8.27
N PRO A 155 19.37 -11.40 -8.85
CA PRO A 155 19.89 -11.41 -10.22
C PRO A 155 18.83 -11.33 -11.35
N ALA A 156 17.53 -11.25 -11.03
CA ALA A 156 16.48 -11.11 -12.05
C ALA A 156 15.40 -10.10 -11.62
N ILE A 157 15.36 -8.98 -12.30
CA ILE A 157 14.39 -7.90 -12.02
C ILE A 157 13.03 -8.32 -12.64
N PRO A 158 11.90 -8.19 -11.91
CA PRO A 158 10.58 -8.51 -12.47
C PRO A 158 10.27 -7.65 -13.69
N ARG A 159 9.57 -8.20 -14.69
CA ARG A 159 9.10 -7.43 -15.84
C ARG A 159 7.99 -6.48 -15.40
N VAL A 160 8.09 -5.21 -15.77
CA VAL A 160 7.14 -4.18 -15.34
C VAL A 160 6.24 -3.82 -16.51
N CYS A 161 4.93 -3.88 -16.30
CA CYS A 161 3.95 -3.50 -17.32
C CYS A 161 2.76 -2.77 -16.70
N PHE A 162 1.96 -2.10 -17.53
CA PHE A 162 0.74 -1.40 -17.11
C PHE A 162 -0.53 -2.25 -17.19
N SER A 163 -0.46 -3.38 -17.90
CA SER A 163 -1.51 -4.39 -18.01
C SER A 163 -0.85 -5.75 -18.20
N TYR A 164 -1.49 -6.78 -17.67
CA TYR A 164 -1.05 -8.17 -17.83
C TYR A 164 -0.95 -8.59 -19.31
N ASP A 165 -1.84 -8.07 -20.16
CA ASP A 165 -1.86 -8.40 -21.60
C ASP A 165 -0.57 -7.96 -22.31
N TYR A 166 0.09 -6.92 -21.81
CA TYR A 166 1.38 -6.43 -22.33
C TYR A 166 2.60 -7.16 -21.76
N ALA A 167 2.43 -8.16 -20.88
CA ALA A 167 3.56 -8.90 -20.33
C ALA A 167 4.24 -9.82 -21.37
N GLY A 168 3.59 -10.05 -22.52
CA GLY A 168 4.13 -10.85 -23.64
C GLY A 168 4.22 -12.34 -23.32
N LEU A 169 3.38 -12.83 -22.41
CA LEU A 169 3.41 -14.21 -21.89
C LEU A 169 2.12 -15.00 -22.16
N THR A 170 1.16 -14.41 -22.85
CA THR A 170 -0.06 -15.09 -23.29
C THR A 170 0.19 -15.83 -24.61
N PRO A 171 -0.09 -17.16 -24.68
CA PRO A 171 -0.21 -17.85 -25.95
C PRO A 171 -1.57 -17.49 -26.55
N GLU A 172 -1.55 -16.86 -27.73
CA GLU A 172 -2.70 -16.70 -28.64
C GLU A 172 -4.03 -16.25 -28.01
N GLY A 173 -4.19 -14.95 -27.81
CA GLY A 173 -5.47 -14.39 -27.35
C GLY A 173 -5.39 -12.91 -27.07
N GLN A 174 -4.85 -12.12 -28.02
CA GLN A 174 -4.89 -10.67 -27.91
C GLN A 174 -6.36 -10.22 -28.04
N TYR A 175 -7.00 -9.84 -26.93
CA TYR A 175 -8.01 -8.79 -27.02
C TYR A 175 -7.26 -7.47 -27.20
N ARG A 176 -6.74 -7.25 -28.40
CA ARG A 176 -6.38 -5.92 -28.87
C ARG A 176 -7.72 -5.20 -29.08
N PRO A 177 -8.10 -4.19 -28.28
CA PRO A 177 -8.97 -3.18 -28.83
C PRO A 177 -8.21 -2.57 -30.01
N ASP A 178 -8.83 -2.65 -31.19
CA ASP A 178 -8.30 -2.08 -32.42
C ASP A 178 -7.87 -0.62 -32.15
N PRO A 179 -6.64 -0.21 -32.48
CA PRO A 179 -6.20 1.18 -32.29
C PRO A 179 -7.02 2.20 -33.10
N ASP A 180 -7.94 1.74 -33.96
CA ASP A 180 -8.78 2.58 -34.81
C ASP A 180 -10.00 3.22 -34.12
N PHE A 181 -10.22 2.98 -32.82
CA PHE A 181 -11.29 3.62 -32.06
C PHE A 181 -10.86 4.85 -31.24
N VAL A 182 -9.99 5.72 -31.79
CA VAL A 182 -9.92 7.14 -31.37
C VAL A 182 -9.57 8.03 -32.56
N GLN A 183 -10.56 8.36 -33.38
CA GLN A 183 -10.62 9.69 -33.97
C GLN A 183 -12.06 10.18 -33.84
N GLY A 184 -12.36 10.68 -32.64
CA GLY A 184 -13.51 11.55 -32.46
C GLY A 184 -13.24 12.81 -33.25
N ASP A 185 -14.00 13.00 -34.33
CA ASP A 185 -14.18 14.27 -34.98
C ASP A 185 -14.60 15.30 -33.94
N ASN A 186 -13.65 16.16 -33.57
CA ASN A 186 -13.94 17.49 -33.06
C ASN A 186 -13.67 18.44 -34.21
N GLN A 187 -14.66 18.67 -35.07
CA GLN A 187 -15.13 19.97 -35.59
C GLN A 187 -16.46 19.81 -36.30
#